data_AF-A0A520GB01-F1
#
_entry.id   AF-A0A520GB01-F1
#
_cell.length_a   1.000
_cell.length_b   1.000
_cell.length_c   1.000
_cell.angle_alpha   90.00
_cell.angle_beta   90.00
_cell.angle_gamma   90.00
#
_symmetry.space_group_name_H-M   'P 1'
#
loop_
_entity.id
_entity.type
_entity.pdbx_description
1 polymer ?
#
loop_
_entity_poly.entity_id
_entity_poly.type
_entity_poly.pdbx_seq_one_letter_code
_entity_poly.pdbx_strand_id
1 'polypeptide(L)'
;MERAVATTNSDNVLFFIPDISGFTKFVTETEVSHSQHIIQELLELIVDANQLGLEVSEFEGDAVLFVRPGAPPSLDELLAQARKMFVDFHSHIKRIEILRTCTCGACSNVHCLSLKFVAHFGPARTMQVKGHSKFIGKSIIVAHRLLKNQVPESEYLLVSEETLNQLADGTATASSFECGNCSYDEIGEVAYRHHSMAPYLAEAKATVTGSLT
;
A
#
# COMPACT_ATOMS: atom_id res chain seq x y z
N MET A 1 -26.69 -0.23 -34.32
CA MET A 1 -26.96 -1.00 -33.08
C MET A 1 -26.14 -0.38 -31.98
N GLU A 2 -26.73 0.59 -31.30
CA GLU A 2 -26.13 1.37 -30.23
C GLU A 2 -26.25 0.55 -28.93
N ARG A 3 -25.13 0.09 -28.36
CA ARG A 3 -25.14 -0.53 -27.03
C ARG A 3 -24.86 0.55 -26.01
N ALA A 4 -25.87 0.82 -25.20
CA ALA A 4 -25.82 1.68 -24.03
C ALA A 4 -24.59 1.35 -23.16
N VAL A 5 -23.75 2.36 -22.94
CA VAL A 5 -22.72 2.31 -21.90
C VAL A 5 -23.44 2.47 -20.57
N ALA A 6 -23.49 1.38 -19.79
CA ALA A 6 -24.00 1.41 -18.43
C ALA A 6 -23.20 2.44 -17.63
N THR A 7 -23.83 3.57 -17.33
CA THR A 7 -23.29 4.57 -16.42
C THR A 7 -23.62 4.09 -15.02
N THR A 8 -22.75 3.28 -14.42
CA THR A 8 -22.94 2.81 -13.06
C THR A 8 -22.69 3.95 -12.07
N ASN A 9 -23.48 3.95 -10.99
CA ASN A 9 -23.62 4.98 -9.96
C ASN A 9 -22.29 5.45 -9.37
N SER A 10 -22.30 6.65 -8.80
CA SER A 10 -21.21 7.17 -7.97
C SER A 10 -21.08 6.31 -6.70
N ASP A 11 -20.40 5.18 -6.81
CA ASP A 11 -20.11 4.32 -5.67
C ASP A 11 -18.77 4.76 -5.07
N ASN A 12 -18.72 4.90 -3.75
CA ASN A 12 -17.46 5.16 -3.06
C ASN A 12 -16.58 3.91 -3.17
N VAL A 13 -15.29 4.15 -3.34
CA VAL A 13 -14.28 3.11 -3.53
C VAL A 13 -13.16 3.36 -2.55
N LEU A 14 -12.70 2.29 -1.90
CA LEU A 14 -11.46 2.30 -1.15
C LEU A 14 -10.31 2.14 -2.13
N PHE A 15 -9.38 3.09 -2.12
CA PHE A 15 -8.06 2.98 -2.69
C PHE A 15 -7.09 2.63 -1.57
N PHE A 16 -6.43 1.48 -1.68
CA PHE A 16 -5.43 1.02 -0.72
C PHE A 16 -4.12 0.75 -1.46
N ILE A 17 -3.05 1.44 -1.09
CA ILE A 17 -1.81 1.48 -1.85
C ILE A 17 -0.62 1.14 -0.95
N PRO A 18 -0.19 -0.14 -0.89
CA PRO A 18 1.16 -0.49 -0.48
C PRO A 18 2.19 0.00 -1.51
N ASP A 19 3.22 0.70 -1.04
CA ASP A 19 4.29 1.31 -1.84
C ASP A 19 5.66 0.95 -1.25
N ILE A 20 6.51 0.30 -2.07
CA ILE A 20 7.85 -0.12 -1.69
C ILE A 20 8.81 1.05 -1.84
N SER A 21 9.19 1.67 -0.73
CA SER A 21 10.18 2.74 -0.73
C SER A 21 11.61 2.20 -0.84
N GLY A 22 12.49 2.98 -1.49
CA GLY A 22 13.87 2.58 -1.81
C GLY A 22 14.03 1.81 -3.13
N PHE A 23 12.91 1.50 -3.81
CA PHE A 23 12.87 0.74 -5.06
C PHE A 23 13.75 1.31 -6.17
N THR A 24 13.60 2.60 -6.51
CA THR A 24 14.33 3.20 -7.63
C THR A 24 15.83 3.01 -7.48
N LYS A 25 16.37 3.31 -6.29
CA LYS A 25 17.78 3.12 -5.97
C LYS A 25 18.18 1.65 -6.09
N PHE A 26 17.34 0.75 -5.55
CA PHE A 26 17.57 -0.69 -5.59
C PHE A 26 17.68 -1.22 -7.02
N VAL A 27 16.77 -0.84 -7.92
CA VAL A 27 16.79 -1.31 -9.32
C VAL A 27 17.93 -0.68 -10.13
N THR A 28 18.32 0.57 -9.85
CA THR A 28 19.37 1.27 -10.63
C THR A 28 20.80 0.94 -10.22
N GLU A 29 21.03 0.62 -8.94
CA GLU A 29 22.39 0.43 -8.39
C GLU A 29 22.79 -1.05 -8.25
N THR A 30 21.95 -1.98 -8.71
CA THR A 30 22.18 -3.42 -8.52
C THR A 30 22.00 -4.20 -9.83
N GLU A 31 22.36 -5.49 -9.79
CA GLU A 31 22.24 -6.38 -10.93
C GLU A 31 20.77 -6.54 -11.36
N VAL A 32 20.45 -6.00 -12.55
CA VAL A 32 19.09 -5.81 -13.07
C VAL A 32 18.23 -7.08 -13.00
N SER A 33 18.78 -8.25 -13.30
CA SER A 33 18.00 -9.51 -13.30
C SER A 33 17.56 -9.97 -11.91
N HIS A 34 18.40 -9.75 -10.88
CA HIS A 34 18.09 -10.16 -9.51
C HIS A 34 17.21 -9.13 -8.81
N SER A 35 17.43 -7.84 -9.06
CA SER A 35 16.54 -6.81 -8.50
C SER A 35 15.12 -6.95 -9.02
N GLN A 36 14.95 -7.23 -10.32
CA GLN A 36 13.62 -7.51 -10.90
C GLN A 36 12.95 -8.73 -10.26
N HIS A 37 13.67 -9.84 -10.07
CA HIS A 37 13.12 -11.04 -9.41
C HIS A 37 12.67 -10.74 -7.98
N ILE A 38 13.51 -10.07 -7.19
CA ILE A 38 13.18 -9.76 -5.78
C ILE A 38 11.94 -8.87 -5.72
N ILE A 39 11.83 -7.85 -6.57
CA ILE A 39 10.65 -6.97 -6.54
C ILE A 39 9.40 -7.72 -6.98
N GLN A 40 9.48 -8.55 -8.01
CA GLN A 40 8.35 -9.37 -8.42
C GLN A 40 7.85 -10.24 -7.25
N GLU A 41 8.74 -10.94 -6.56
CA GLU A 41 8.38 -11.76 -5.39
C GLU A 41 7.73 -10.92 -4.28
N LEU A 42 8.25 -9.71 -4.02
CA LEU A 42 7.70 -8.83 -2.99
C LEU A 42 6.31 -8.31 -3.36
N LEU A 43 6.07 -7.95 -4.62
CA LEU A 43 4.76 -7.52 -5.11
C LEU A 43 3.74 -8.67 -5.07
N GLU A 44 4.13 -9.87 -5.51
CA GLU A 44 3.30 -11.08 -5.44
C GLU A 44 2.92 -11.39 -3.98
N LEU A 45 3.89 -11.33 -3.06
CA LEU A 45 3.67 -11.52 -1.64
C LEU A 45 2.68 -10.50 -1.05
N ILE A 46 2.78 -9.22 -1.44
CA ILE A 46 1.81 -8.20 -1.03
C ILE A 46 0.40 -8.55 -1.49
N VAL A 47 0.24 -9.05 -2.72
CA VAL A 47 -1.06 -9.51 -3.24
C VAL A 47 -1.58 -10.74 -2.49
N ASP A 48 -0.73 -11.72 -2.23
CA ASP A 48 -1.11 -12.95 -1.52
C ASP A 48 -1.49 -12.70 -0.04
N ALA A 49 -0.96 -11.63 0.57
CA ALA A 49 -1.27 -11.21 1.93
C ALA A 49 -2.65 -10.53 2.08
N ASN A 50 -3.40 -10.34 1.00
CA ASN A 50 -4.70 -9.69 1.00
C ASN A 50 -5.79 -10.54 1.67
N GLN A 51 -6.32 -10.05 2.79
CA GLN A 51 -7.39 -10.65 3.58
C GLN A 51 -8.72 -9.89 3.47
N LEU A 52 -8.70 -8.66 2.95
CA LEU A 52 -9.89 -7.80 2.84
C LEU A 52 -10.63 -7.96 1.52
N GLY A 53 -10.25 -8.93 0.68
CA GLY A 53 -10.86 -9.14 -0.63
C GLY A 53 -10.68 -7.93 -1.55
N LEU A 54 -9.55 -7.24 -1.42
CA LEU A 54 -9.21 -6.12 -2.29
C LEU A 54 -8.92 -6.62 -3.71
N GLU A 55 -9.31 -5.86 -4.73
CA GLU A 55 -9.00 -6.17 -6.13
C GLU A 55 -7.77 -5.39 -6.59
N VAL A 56 -6.83 -6.04 -7.27
CA VAL A 56 -5.70 -5.34 -7.88
C VAL A 56 -6.20 -4.58 -9.11
N SER A 57 -6.11 -3.25 -9.08
CA SER A 57 -6.47 -2.38 -10.21
C SER A 57 -5.28 -2.15 -11.14
N GLU A 58 -4.12 -1.81 -10.59
CA GLU A 58 -2.92 -1.47 -11.37
C GLU A 58 -1.65 -1.77 -10.55
N PHE A 59 -0.56 -2.13 -11.23
CA PHE A 59 0.78 -2.15 -10.66
C PHE A 59 1.53 -0.90 -11.15
N GLU A 60 2.05 -0.09 -10.24
CA GLU A 60 2.62 1.23 -10.53
C GLU A 60 4.12 1.25 -10.26
N GLY A 61 4.86 0.38 -10.97
CA GLY A 61 6.28 0.17 -10.69
C GLY A 61 6.45 -0.60 -9.38
N ASP A 62 6.55 0.13 -8.27
CA ASP A 62 6.84 -0.33 -6.90
C ASP A 62 5.66 -0.26 -5.94
N ALA A 63 4.49 0.15 -6.43
CA ALA A 63 3.24 0.16 -5.68
C ALA A 63 2.20 -0.76 -6.31
N VAL A 64 1.29 -1.27 -5.46
CA VAL A 64 0.09 -1.99 -5.89
C VAL A 64 -1.13 -1.13 -5.59
N LEU A 65 -1.88 -0.73 -6.61
CA LEU A 65 -3.15 -0.05 -6.42
C LEU A 65 -4.25 -1.08 -6.21
N PHE A 66 -4.65 -1.27 -4.94
CA PHE A 66 -5.84 -2.03 -4.62
C PHE A 66 -7.09 -1.16 -4.61
N VAL A 67 -8.21 -1.76 -5.03
CA VAL A 67 -9.53 -1.14 -4.98
C VAL A 67 -10.56 -2.06 -4.32
N ARG A 68 -11.49 -1.46 -3.59
CA ARG A 68 -12.67 -2.15 -3.07
C ARG A 68 -13.89 -1.23 -3.14
N PRO A 69 -14.82 -1.45 -4.08
CA PRO A 69 -16.09 -0.74 -4.13
C PRO A 69 -16.99 -1.10 -2.95
N GLY A 70 -17.86 -0.17 -2.55
CA GLY A 70 -18.88 -0.42 -1.53
C GLY A 70 -18.45 0.01 -0.13
N ALA A 71 -18.92 -0.70 0.90
CA ALA A 71 -18.65 -0.31 2.30
C ALA A 71 -17.15 -0.41 2.63
N PRO A 72 -16.56 0.63 3.25
CA PRO A 72 -15.15 0.59 3.63
C PRO A 72 -14.95 -0.40 4.80
N PRO A 73 -13.81 -1.11 4.85
CA PRO A 73 -13.39 -1.82 6.06
C PRO A 73 -13.21 -0.85 7.23
N SER A 74 -13.37 -1.35 8.45
CA SER A 74 -13.05 -0.61 9.68
C SER A 74 -11.57 -0.22 9.75
N LEU A 75 -11.23 0.73 10.63
CA LEU A 75 -9.84 1.15 10.82
C LEU A 75 -8.97 -0.02 11.33
N ASP A 76 -9.54 -0.88 12.17
CA ASP A 76 -8.88 -2.09 12.68
C ASP A 76 -8.59 -3.09 11.57
N GLU A 77 -9.53 -3.29 10.64
CA GLU A 77 -9.33 -4.16 9.47
C GLU A 77 -8.24 -3.61 8.55
N LEU A 78 -8.22 -2.30 8.30
CA LEU A 78 -7.15 -1.66 7.51
C LEU A 78 -5.78 -1.80 8.18
N LEU A 79 -5.69 -1.59 9.50
CA LEU A 79 -4.45 -1.76 10.25
C LEU A 79 -4.00 -3.23 10.25
N ALA A 80 -4.92 -4.18 10.43
CA ALA A 80 -4.62 -5.60 10.38
C ALA A 80 -4.12 -6.02 8.98
N GLN A 81 -4.74 -5.51 7.91
CA GLN A 81 -4.30 -5.76 6.54
C GLN A 81 -2.90 -5.21 6.27
N ALA A 82 -2.63 -3.97 6.68
CA ALA A 82 -1.31 -3.36 6.55
C ALA A 82 -0.26 -4.14 7.36
N ARG A 83 -0.60 -4.55 8.60
CA ARG A 83 0.29 -5.35 9.46
C ARG A 83 0.62 -6.70 8.83
N LYS A 84 -0.36 -7.40 8.25
CA LYS A 84 -0.12 -8.70 7.60
C LYS A 84 0.87 -8.56 6.43
N MET A 85 0.61 -7.63 5.51
CA MET A 85 1.49 -7.33 4.38
C MET A 85 2.89 -6.92 4.86
N PHE A 86 2.97 -6.08 5.90
CA PHE A 86 4.22 -5.61 6.48
C PHE A 86 5.06 -6.75 7.09
N VAL A 87 4.43 -7.61 7.89
CA VAL A 87 5.12 -8.73 8.54
C VAL A 87 5.62 -9.73 7.52
N ASP A 88 4.81 -10.08 6.52
CA ASP A 88 5.23 -10.99 5.46
C ASP A 88 6.39 -10.41 4.64
N PHE A 89 6.30 -9.12 4.27
CA PHE A 89 7.32 -8.40 3.50
C PHE A 89 8.67 -8.44 4.21
N HIS A 90 8.71 -8.05 5.49
CA HIS A 90 9.95 -8.04 6.27
C HIS A 90 10.45 -9.44 6.60
N SER A 91 9.56 -10.42 6.79
CA SER A 91 9.95 -11.82 6.95
C SER A 91 10.65 -12.34 5.70
N HIS A 92 10.16 -11.98 4.51
CA HIS A 92 10.75 -12.37 3.24
C HIS A 92 12.10 -11.69 3.00
N ILE A 93 12.22 -10.38 3.24
CA ILE A 93 13.51 -9.67 3.19
C ILE A 93 14.53 -10.37 4.09
N LYS A 94 14.15 -10.67 5.34
CA LYS A 94 15.03 -11.33 6.30
C LYS A 94 15.43 -12.73 5.85
N ARG A 95 14.52 -13.48 5.22
CA ARG A 95 14.81 -14.79 4.64
C ARG A 95 15.84 -14.70 3.51
N ILE A 96 15.70 -13.71 2.62
CA ILE A 96 16.69 -13.46 1.56
C ILE A 96 18.06 -13.15 2.18
N GLU A 97 18.12 -12.29 3.22
CA GLU A 97 19.38 -11.96 3.90
C GLU A 97 20.09 -13.19 4.49
N ILE A 98 19.34 -14.11 5.10
CA ILE A 98 19.88 -15.31 5.75
C ILE A 98 20.31 -16.35 4.72
N LEU A 99 19.50 -16.57 3.69
CA LEU A 99 19.70 -17.63 2.71
C LEU A 99 20.59 -17.22 1.53
N ARG A 100 20.98 -15.94 1.42
CA ARG A 100 21.78 -15.47 0.29
C ARG A 100 23.08 -16.27 0.19
N THR A 101 23.29 -16.85 -0.98
CA THR A 101 24.57 -17.46 -1.42
C THR A 101 25.38 -16.47 -2.27
N CYS A 102 24.86 -15.26 -2.43
CA CYS A 102 25.21 -14.26 -3.43
C CYS A 102 25.70 -12.98 -2.72
N THR A 103 26.82 -12.40 -3.16
CA THR A 103 27.37 -11.13 -2.64
C THR A 103 27.06 -9.94 -3.56
N CYS A 104 26.05 -10.07 -4.42
CA CYS A 104 25.69 -9.06 -5.41
C CYS A 104 25.04 -7.83 -4.73
N GLY A 105 24.98 -6.70 -5.45
CA GLY A 105 24.39 -5.46 -4.93
C GLY A 105 22.93 -5.64 -4.48
N ALA A 106 22.14 -6.40 -5.24
CA ALA A 106 20.73 -6.65 -4.93
C ALA A 106 20.56 -7.47 -3.63
N CYS A 107 21.26 -8.61 -3.52
CA CYS A 107 21.25 -9.45 -2.32
C CYS A 107 21.77 -8.71 -1.07
N SER A 108 22.66 -7.73 -1.26
CA SER A 108 23.26 -6.96 -0.17
C SER A 108 22.38 -5.82 0.29
N ASN A 109 21.64 -5.18 -0.61
CA ASN A 109 20.87 -3.96 -0.35
C ASN A 109 19.36 -4.17 -0.20
N VAL A 110 18.86 -5.42 -0.25
CA VAL A 110 17.42 -5.72 -0.09
C VAL A 110 16.85 -5.19 1.24
N HIS A 111 17.68 -5.14 2.28
CA HIS A 111 17.35 -4.60 3.60
C HIS A 111 17.07 -3.09 3.64
N CYS A 112 17.42 -2.37 2.56
CA CYS A 112 17.14 -0.94 2.39
C CYS A 112 15.73 -0.68 1.86
N LEU A 113 15.01 -1.72 1.43
CA LEU A 113 13.61 -1.59 1.00
C LEU A 113 12.72 -1.48 2.24
N SER A 114 11.74 -0.60 2.15
CA SER A 114 10.77 -0.39 3.22
C SER A 114 9.35 -0.33 2.64
N LEU A 115 8.34 -0.54 3.46
CA LEU A 115 6.95 -0.61 3.00
C LEU A 115 6.06 0.38 3.76
N LYS A 116 5.35 1.21 3.01
CA LYS A 116 4.32 2.11 3.53
C LYS A 116 2.98 1.87 2.85
N PHE A 117 1.91 2.34 3.47
CA PHE A 117 0.54 2.13 3.02
C PHE A 117 -0.24 3.44 3.02
N VAL A 118 -1.05 3.65 1.99
CA VAL A 118 -2.01 4.76 1.92
C VAL A 118 -3.42 4.19 1.74
N ALA A 119 -4.37 4.64 2.55
CA ALA A 119 -5.78 4.32 2.43
C ALA A 119 -6.61 5.60 2.23
N HIS A 120 -7.40 5.63 1.16
CA HIS A 120 -8.32 6.71 0.86
C HIS A 120 -9.64 6.16 0.33
N PHE A 121 -10.74 6.53 0.98
CA PHE A 121 -12.10 6.15 0.60
C PHE A 121 -12.88 7.37 0.13
N GLY A 122 -13.42 7.30 -1.09
CA GLY A 122 -14.20 8.39 -1.64
C GLY A 122 -14.82 8.08 -3.00
N PRO A 123 -15.58 9.02 -3.57
CA PRO A 123 -16.30 8.81 -4.81
C PRO A 123 -15.35 8.67 -5.99
N ALA A 124 -15.55 7.61 -6.78
CA ALA A 124 -14.83 7.41 -8.03
C ALA A 124 -15.73 6.76 -9.08
N ARG A 125 -15.35 6.93 -10.35
CA ARG A 125 -16.02 6.29 -11.49
C ARG A 125 -15.03 5.51 -12.31
N THR A 126 -15.49 4.42 -12.91
CA THR A 126 -14.69 3.66 -13.87
C THR A 126 -14.91 4.19 -15.29
N MET A 127 -13.85 4.25 -16.08
CA MET A 127 -13.86 4.60 -17.49
C MET A 127 -13.12 3.53 -18.29
N GLN A 128 -13.75 3.06 -19.38
CA GLN A 128 -13.13 2.09 -20.28
C GLN A 128 -12.26 2.79 -21.32
N VAL A 129 -11.00 2.38 -21.42
CA VAL A 129 -10.03 2.90 -22.40
C VAL A 129 -9.39 1.72 -23.12
N LYS A 130 -9.75 1.51 -24.39
CA LYS A 130 -9.21 0.41 -25.23
C LYS A 130 -9.24 -0.98 -24.55
N GLY A 131 -10.27 -1.26 -23.74
CA GLY A 131 -10.42 -2.53 -23.03
C GLY A 131 -9.81 -2.57 -21.61
N HIS A 132 -9.23 -1.46 -21.15
CA HIS A 132 -8.75 -1.30 -19.77
C HIS A 132 -9.73 -0.43 -18.98
N SER A 133 -10.07 -0.87 -17.77
CA SER A 133 -10.85 -0.06 -16.81
C SER A 133 -9.90 0.86 -16.05
N LYS A 134 -10.20 2.16 -15.96
CA LYS A 134 -9.46 3.12 -15.12
C LYS A 134 -10.40 3.88 -14.20
N PHE A 135 -9.93 4.19 -13.00
CA PHE A 135 -10.65 5.09 -12.10
C PHE A 135 -10.39 6.56 -12.47
N ILE A 136 -11.46 7.35 -12.44
CA ILE A 136 -11.43 8.80 -12.65
C ILE A 136 -12.22 9.46 -11.53
N GLY A 137 -11.67 10.56 -11.01
CA GLY A 137 -12.29 11.38 -9.98
C GLY A 137 -11.24 12.04 -9.09
N LYS A 138 -11.70 12.91 -8.20
CA LYS A 138 -10.82 13.57 -7.21
C LYS A 138 -10.17 12.54 -6.27
N SER A 139 -10.90 11.52 -5.84
CA SER A 139 -10.45 10.58 -4.82
C SER A 139 -9.25 9.73 -5.27
N ILE A 140 -9.21 9.25 -6.50
CA ILE A 140 -8.02 8.54 -7.01
C ILE A 140 -6.80 9.47 -7.06
N ILE A 141 -6.98 10.75 -7.43
CA ILE A 141 -5.89 11.74 -7.43
C ILE A 141 -5.38 11.97 -6.01
N VAL A 142 -6.29 12.13 -5.04
CA VAL A 142 -5.93 12.28 -3.61
C VAL A 142 -5.12 11.07 -3.14
N ALA A 143 -5.57 9.84 -3.44
CA ALA A 143 -4.86 8.61 -3.06
C ALA A 143 -3.41 8.59 -3.56
N HIS A 144 -3.17 8.89 -4.84
CA HIS A 144 -1.80 8.95 -5.38
C HIS A 144 -0.98 10.12 -4.82
N ARG A 145 -1.59 11.30 -4.62
CA ARG A 145 -0.87 12.44 -4.05
C ARG A 145 -0.43 12.18 -2.62
N LEU A 146 -1.24 11.46 -1.85
CA LEU A 146 -0.90 11.04 -0.49
C LEU A 146 0.31 10.10 -0.43
N LEU A 147 0.76 9.47 -1.53
CA LEU A 147 2.05 8.75 -1.53
C LEU A 147 3.26 9.69 -1.36
N LYS A 148 3.08 10.97 -1.73
CA LYS A 148 4.02 12.07 -1.52
C LYS A 148 3.51 12.96 -0.39
N ASN A 149 3.83 12.58 0.84
CA ASN A 149 3.40 13.25 2.06
C ASN A 149 4.61 13.65 2.94
N GLN A 150 4.34 14.13 4.15
CA GLN A 150 5.33 14.62 5.12
C GLN A 150 5.41 13.75 6.39
N VAL A 151 4.91 12.50 6.35
CA VAL A 151 5.07 11.57 7.47
C VAL A 151 6.57 11.32 7.70
N PRO A 152 7.08 11.52 8.93
CA PRO A 152 8.51 11.44 9.20
C PRO A 152 9.05 10.00 9.20
N GLU A 153 8.20 9.01 9.51
CA GLU A 153 8.57 7.60 9.42
C GLU A 153 8.67 7.14 7.96
N SER A 154 9.55 6.18 7.70
CA SER A 154 9.65 5.51 6.39
C SER A 154 8.59 4.43 6.19
N GLU A 155 8.00 3.93 7.28
CA GLU A 155 7.09 2.78 7.29
C GLU A 155 5.88 3.07 8.16
N TYR A 156 4.72 3.25 7.52
CA TYR A 156 3.50 3.69 8.17
C TYR A 156 2.27 3.23 7.38
N LEU A 157 1.13 3.22 8.06
CA LEU A 157 -0.19 3.27 7.45
C LEU A 157 -0.73 4.68 7.56
N LEU A 158 -1.01 5.33 6.43
CA LEU A 158 -1.67 6.64 6.35
C LEU A 158 -3.12 6.45 5.91
N VAL A 159 -4.05 7.05 6.64
CA VAL A 159 -5.49 7.04 6.33
C VAL A 159 -5.99 8.48 6.25
N SER A 160 -6.63 8.86 5.15
CA SER A 160 -7.14 10.24 4.99
C SER A 160 -8.26 10.54 5.99
N GLU A 161 -8.39 11.79 6.45
CA GLU A 161 -9.49 12.18 7.35
C GLU A 161 -10.86 11.97 6.70
N GLU A 162 -10.98 12.17 5.38
CA GLU A 162 -12.21 11.84 4.64
C GLU A 162 -12.60 10.35 4.76
N THR A 163 -11.62 9.45 4.87
CA THR A 163 -11.86 8.03 5.08
C THR A 163 -12.32 7.80 6.50
N LEU A 164 -11.58 8.32 7.48
CA LEU A 164 -11.86 8.16 8.91
C LEU A 164 -13.28 8.62 9.28
N ASN A 165 -13.75 9.72 8.68
CA ASN A 165 -15.11 10.24 8.87
C ASN A 165 -16.21 9.32 8.32
N GLN A 166 -15.87 8.37 7.45
CA GLN A 166 -16.79 7.42 6.83
C GLN A 166 -16.68 6.00 7.39
N LEU A 167 -15.68 5.72 8.23
CA LEU A 167 -15.55 4.41 8.89
C LEU A 167 -16.61 4.29 10.00
N ALA A 168 -17.19 3.09 10.14
CA ALA A 168 -18.33 2.86 11.03
C ALA A 168 -17.96 2.72 12.53
N ASP A 169 -16.68 2.77 12.92
CA ASP A 169 -16.24 2.29 14.23
C ASP A 169 -15.49 3.29 15.13
N GLY A 170 -15.65 3.04 16.43
CA GLY A 170 -15.33 3.90 17.56
C GLY A 170 -13.84 4.18 17.81
N THR A 171 -13.64 5.30 18.51
CA THR A 171 -12.43 6.11 18.64
C THR A 171 -11.15 5.46 19.20
N ALA A 172 -11.16 4.18 19.56
CA ALA A 172 -10.04 3.55 20.27
C ALA A 172 -8.79 3.42 19.40
N THR A 173 -8.89 2.80 18.22
CA THR A 173 -7.74 2.61 17.32
C THR A 173 -7.28 3.92 16.70
N ALA A 174 -8.20 4.85 16.48
CA ALA A 174 -7.86 6.19 16.01
C ALA A 174 -6.95 6.98 16.98
N SER A 175 -6.83 6.55 18.25
CA SER A 175 -5.94 7.16 19.24
C SER A 175 -4.47 6.79 19.06
N SER A 176 -4.17 5.66 18.40
CA SER A 176 -2.79 5.27 18.08
C SER A 176 -2.27 5.89 16.78
N PHE A 177 -3.08 6.74 16.14
CA PHE A 177 -2.72 7.43 14.91
C PHE A 177 -2.41 8.90 15.20
N GLU A 178 -1.33 9.38 14.62
CA GLU A 178 -0.87 10.77 14.71
C GLU A 178 -1.46 11.60 13.58
N CYS A 179 -1.83 12.85 13.85
CA CYS A 179 -2.41 13.74 12.86
C CYS A 179 -1.34 14.33 11.94
N GLY A 180 -1.65 14.43 10.65
CA GLY A 180 -0.85 15.14 9.67
C GLY A 180 -1.71 15.82 8.61
N ASN A 181 -1.08 16.69 7.81
CA ASN A 181 -1.71 17.29 6.65
C ASN A 181 -0.67 17.51 5.55
N CYS A 182 -1.15 17.66 4.32
CA CYS A 182 -0.37 18.08 3.18
C CYS A 182 -1.22 18.99 2.29
N SER A 183 -0.60 20.05 1.75
CA SER A 183 -1.25 20.91 0.75
C SER A 183 -0.75 20.56 -0.64
N TYR A 184 -1.67 20.43 -1.59
CA TYR A 184 -1.39 20.16 -2.99
C TYR A 184 -2.05 21.22 -3.88
N ASP A 185 -1.30 21.81 -4.81
CA ASP A 185 -1.71 22.99 -5.60
C ASP A 185 -3.14 22.91 -6.20
N GLU A 186 -3.51 21.75 -6.73
CA GLU A 186 -4.78 21.55 -7.47
C GLU A 186 -5.92 20.97 -6.61
N ILE A 187 -5.62 20.49 -5.40
CA ILE A 187 -6.54 19.72 -4.55
C ILE A 187 -6.86 20.47 -3.25
N GLY A 188 -5.93 21.32 -2.82
CA GLY A 188 -5.95 21.99 -1.52
C GLY A 188 -5.31 21.16 -0.43
N GLU A 189 -5.68 21.47 0.81
CA GLU A 189 -5.23 20.77 1.99
C GLU A 189 -5.93 19.42 2.15
N VAL A 190 -5.15 18.37 2.39
CA VAL A 190 -5.62 17.03 2.69
C VAL A 190 -5.08 16.64 4.05
N ALA A 191 -5.99 16.56 5.03
CA ALA A 191 -5.69 16.05 6.35
C ALA A 191 -5.74 14.51 6.37
N TYR A 192 -4.88 13.91 7.18
CA TYR A 192 -4.77 12.47 7.35
C TYR A 192 -4.32 12.14 8.76
N ARG A 193 -4.41 10.86 9.11
CA ARG A 193 -3.66 10.33 10.25
C ARG A 193 -2.75 9.19 9.82
N HIS A 194 -1.66 9.01 10.52
CA HIS A 194 -0.70 7.95 10.25
C HIS A 194 -0.38 7.14 11.50
N HIS A 195 -0.05 5.87 11.30
CA HIS A 195 0.41 4.96 12.34
C HIS A 195 1.72 4.32 11.91
N SER A 196 2.74 4.40 12.77
CA SER A 196 4.04 3.77 12.49
C SER A 196 3.91 2.25 12.47
N MET A 197 4.46 1.60 11.43
CA MET A 197 4.49 0.14 11.34
C MET A 197 5.70 -0.48 12.04
N ALA A 198 6.65 0.34 12.49
CA ALA A 198 7.89 -0.12 13.14
C ALA A 198 7.68 -1.08 14.34
N PRO A 199 6.64 -0.95 15.19
CA PRO A 199 6.39 -1.89 16.27
C PRO A 199 6.19 -3.35 15.81
N TYR A 200 5.72 -3.56 14.58
CA TYR A 200 5.44 -4.88 14.02
C TYR A 200 6.69 -5.58 13.46
N LEU A 201 7.85 -4.91 13.39
CA LEU A 201 9.11 -5.53 12.94
C LEU A 201 9.55 -6.70 13.84
N ALA A 202 9.18 -6.66 15.13
CA ALA A 202 9.48 -7.76 16.05
C ALA A 202 8.76 -9.06 15.65
N GLU A 203 7.56 -8.96 15.08
CA GLU A 203 6.77 -10.11 14.64
C GLU A 203 7.36 -10.77 13.41
N ALA A 204 7.85 -9.97 12.45
CA ALA A 204 8.56 -10.48 11.28
C ALA A 204 9.79 -11.32 11.68
N LYS A 205 10.53 -10.89 12.71
CA LYS A 205 11.68 -11.64 13.23
C LYS A 205 11.27 -12.98 13.85
N ALA A 206 10.14 -13.04 14.54
CA ALA A 206 9.62 -14.26 15.14
C ALA A 206 9.20 -15.29 14.08
N THR A 207 8.53 -14.85 13.01
CA THR A 207 8.07 -15.72 11.90
C THR A 207 9.23 -16.48 11.24
N VAL A 208 10.37 -15.81 11.02
CA VAL A 208 11.55 -16.43 10.41
C VAL A 208 12.22 -17.44 11.33
N THR A 209 12.30 -17.12 12.63
CA THR A 209 12.94 -17.99 13.62
C THR A 209 12.17 -19.30 13.81
N GLY A 210 10.83 -19.25 13.81
CA GLY A 210 9.98 -20.45 13.93
C GLY A 210 9.89 -21.32 12.67
N SER A 211 10.30 -20.83 11.51
CA SER A 211 10.31 -21.60 10.25
C SER A 211 11.62 -22.38 10.03
N LEU A 212 12.65 -22.13 10.85
CA LEU A 212 13.97 -22.76 10.78
C LEU A 212 14.20 -23.83 11.87
N THR A 213 13.21 -24.07 12.73
CA THR A 213 13.18 -25.11 13.77
C THR A 213 12.21 -26.23 13.38
#